data_AF-A0A929Y8U6-F1
#
_entry.id   AF-A0A929Y8U6-F1
#
_cell.length_a   1.000
_cell.length_b   1.000
_cell.length_c   1.000
_cell.angle_alpha   90.00
_cell.angle_beta   90.00
_cell.angle_gamma   90.00
#
_symmetry.space_group_name_H-M   'P 1'
#
loop_
_entity.id
_entity.type
_entity.pdbx_description
1 polymer ?
#
loop_
_entity_poly.entity_id
_entity_poly.type
_entity_poly.pdbx_seq_one_letter_code
_entity_poly.pdbx_strand_id
1 'polypeptide(L)'
;MEALKKDVYDKAASYYGEFYTAFEKRNEIPFVDLGMAYISFARKEPKLFELLFLMPHEENAKSTYELVNGADDVVTEQIRKAGEGGTMSPDQLFMKIWIFIHGAACMAVSGDYDLDEEQSLAILKSCYKDFAG
;
A
#
# COMPACT_ATOMS: atom_id res chain seq x y z
N MET A 1 -1.74 -27.97 -11.08
CA MET A 1 -0.63 -27.02 -10.83
C MET A 1 -1.18 -25.61 -10.81
N GLU A 2 -1.79 -25.13 -11.91
CA GLU A 2 -2.34 -23.77 -12.00
C GLU A 2 -3.43 -23.46 -10.96
N ALA A 3 -4.38 -24.37 -10.73
CA ALA A 3 -5.38 -24.20 -9.68
C ALA A 3 -4.76 -24.03 -8.28
N LEU A 4 -3.67 -24.75 -7.99
CA LEU A 4 -2.97 -24.64 -6.71
C LEU A 4 -2.25 -23.29 -6.56
N LYS A 5 -1.63 -22.78 -7.64
CA LYS A 5 -1.01 -21.44 -7.62
C LYS A 5 -2.06 -20.36 -7.37
N LYS A 6 -3.22 -20.47 -8.03
CA LYS A 6 -4.33 -19.54 -7.85
C LYS A 6 -4.84 -19.56 -6.41
N ASP A 7 -5.05 -20.74 -5.82
CA ASP A 7 -5.50 -20.85 -4.42
C ASP A 7 -4.50 -20.22 -3.45
N VAL A 8 -3.19 -20.38 -3.71
CA VAL A 8 -2.13 -19.73 -2.91
C VAL A 8 -2.18 -18.21 -3.06
N TYR A 9 -2.34 -17.70 -4.29
CA TYR A 9 -2.46 -16.26 -4.54
C TYR A 9 -3.69 -15.66 -3.86
N ASP A 10 -4.87 -16.28 -4.01
CA ASP A 10 -6.12 -15.80 -3.42
C ASP A 10 -6.02 -15.78 -1.89
N LYS A 11 -5.38 -16.79 -1.29
CA LYS A 11 -5.15 -16.84 0.15
C LYS A 11 -4.16 -15.77 0.60
N ALA A 12 -3.10 -15.52 -0.16
CA ALA A 12 -2.16 -14.43 0.12
C ALA A 12 -2.85 -13.05 0.04
N ALA A 13 -3.71 -12.85 -0.96
CA ALA A 13 -4.49 -11.63 -1.11
C ALA A 13 -5.50 -11.42 0.04
N SER A 14 -6.18 -12.48 0.48
CA SER A 14 -7.06 -12.44 1.67
C SER A 14 -6.26 -12.06 2.91
N TYR A 15 -5.11 -12.70 3.10
CA TYR A 15 -4.23 -12.45 4.23
C TYR A 15 -3.69 -11.01 4.26
N TYR A 16 -3.33 -10.45 3.11
CA TYR A 16 -2.97 -9.03 2.99
C TYR A 16 -4.13 -8.12 3.44
N GLY A 17 -5.36 -8.41 3.01
CA GLY A 17 -6.55 -7.67 3.44
C GLY A 17 -6.77 -7.75 4.96
N GLU A 18 -6.67 -8.94 5.54
CA GLU A 18 -6.76 -9.16 6.99
C GLU A 18 -5.67 -8.41 7.76
N PHE A 19 -4.43 -8.46 7.26
CA PHE A 19 -3.30 -7.71 7.81
C PHE A 19 -3.57 -6.21 7.82
N TYR A 20 -4.05 -5.67 6.70
CA TYR A 20 -4.38 -4.25 6.58
C TYR A 20 -5.52 -3.84 7.52
N THR A 21 -6.58 -4.65 7.61
CA THR A 21 -7.72 -4.40 8.50
C THR A 21 -7.29 -4.39 9.96
N ALA A 22 -6.45 -5.34 10.37
CA ALA A 22 -5.89 -5.42 11.72
C ALA A 22 -4.84 -4.34 12.03
N PHE A 23 -4.26 -3.71 11.01
CA PHE A 23 -3.27 -2.64 11.19
C PHE A 23 -3.89 -1.43 11.89
N GLU A 24 -3.22 -0.93 12.92
CA GLU A 24 -3.71 0.19 13.71
C GLU A 24 -3.62 1.50 12.92
N LYS A 25 -4.76 2.17 12.77
CA LYS A 25 -4.88 3.41 11.99
C LYS A 25 -4.94 4.57 12.97
N ARG A 26 -3.88 5.38 13.00
CA ARG A 26 -3.69 6.47 13.98
C ARG A 26 -3.63 7.85 13.34
N ASN A 27 -3.64 7.94 12.02
CA ASN A 27 -3.37 9.18 11.30
C ASN A 27 -4.59 9.63 10.50
N GLU A 28 -4.92 10.92 10.62
CA GLU A 28 -5.99 11.55 9.84
C GLU A 28 -5.51 11.99 8.44
N ILE A 29 -4.19 12.08 8.24
CA ILE A 29 -3.60 12.48 6.96
C ILE A 29 -3.81 11.35 5.95
N PRO A 30 -4.44 11.62 4.79
CA PRO A 30 -4.73 10.57 3.81
C PRO A 30 -3.50 9.80 3.36
N PHE A 31 -3.70 8.51 3.09
CA PHE A 31 -2.69 7.55 2.61
C PHE A 31 -1.55 7.23 3.60
N VAL A 32 -1.39 7.95 4.72
CA VAL A 32 -0.28 7.71 5.66
C VAL A 32 -0.38 6.34 6.31
N ASP A 33 -1.52 6.00 6.91
CA ASP A 33 -1.71 4.67 7.52
C ASP A 33 -1.68 3.55 6.47
N LEU A 34 -2.13 3.84 5.24
CA LEU A 34 -1.98 2.92 4.11
C LEU A 34 -0.52 2.63 3.81
N GLY A 35 0.31 3.67 3.69
CA GLY A 35 1.75 3.53 3.47
C GLY A 35 2.45 2.77 4.60
N MET A 36 2.11 3.09 5.85
CA MET A 36 2.67 2.40 7.03
C MET A 36 2.32 0.91 7.04
N ALA A 37 1.06 0.56 6.79
CA ALA A 37 0.63 -0.83 6.71
C ALA A 37 1.32 -1.56 5.56
N TYR A 38 1.39 -0.95 4.38
CA TYR A 38 1.99 -1.55 3.19
C TYR A 38 3.49 -1.82 3.35
N ILE A 39 4.25 -0.85 3.86
CA ILE A 39 5.69 -1.01 4.16
C ILE A 39 5.89 -2.04 5.29
N SER A 40 5.03 -2.04 6.32
CA SER A 40 5.10 -3.06 7.36
C SER A 40 4.84 -4.47 6.83
N PHE A 41 3.92 -4.63 5.87
CA PHE A 41 3.66 -5.92 5.24
C PHE A 41 4.87 -6.37 4.44
N ALA A 42 5.47 -5.48 3.65
CA ALA A 42 6.70 -5.76 2.89
C ALA A 42 7.85 -6.25 3.78
N ARG A 43 8.01 -5.65 4.97
CA ARG A 43 9.03 -6.05 5.97
C ARG A 43 8.74 -7.40 6.62
N LYS A 44 7.50 -7.63 7.02
CA LYS A 44 7.11 -8.83 7.79
C LYS A 44 6.95 -10.05 6.90
N GLU A 45 6.45 -9.85 5.68
CA GLU A 45 6.02 -10.90 4.76
C GLU A 45 6.62 -10.71 3.36
N PRO A 46 7.96 -10.60 3.21
CA PRO A 46 8.60 -10.20 1.96
C PRO A 46 8.28 -11.13 0.78
N LYS A 47 8.08 -12.43 1.04
CA LYS A 47 7.74 -13.41 -0.01
C LYS A 47 6.28 -13.33 -0.46
N LEU A 48 5.37 -12.95 0.44
CA LEU A 48 3.99 -12.67 0.06
C LEU A 48 3.90 -11.32 -0.65
N PHE A 49 4.70 -10.34 -0.24
CA PHE A 49 4.80 -9.06 -0.95
C PHE A 49 5.30 -9.26 -2.39
N GLU A 50 6.40 -10.00 -2.58
CA GLU A 50 6.92 -10.35 -3.90
C GLU A 50 5.84 -11.01 -4.77
N LEU A 51 5.15 -12.02 -4.23
CA LEU A 51 4.07 -12.74 -4.90
C LEU A 51 2.92 -11.83 -5.35
N LEU A 52 2.48 -10.92 -4.47
CA LEU A 52 1.30 -10.10 -4.69
C LEU A 52 1.56 -8.84 -5.53
N PHE A 53 2.75 -8.24 -5.39
CA PHE A 53 2.99 -6.88 -5.88
C PHE A 53 4.18 -6.74 -6.84
N LEU A 54 5.04 -7.76 -6.99
CA LEU A 54 6.23 -7.69 -7.86
C LEU A 54 6.23 -8.74 -8.98
N MET A 55 5.59 -9.90 -8.76
CA MET A 55 5.51 -10.92 -9.79
C MET A 55 4.56 -10.49 -10.93
N PRO A 56 4.85 -10.90 -12.18
CA PRO A 56 3.93 -10.67 -13.29
C PRO A 56 2.56 -11.25 -12.97
N HIS A 57 1.52 -10.44 -13.16
CA HIS A 57 0.14 -10.88 -13.01
C HIS A 57 -0.16 -11.99 -14.04
N GLU A 58 -0.56 -13.18 -13.58
CA GLU A 58 -1.17 -14.20 -14.44
C GLU A 58 -2.52 -13.67 -14.98
N GLU A 59 -3.01 -14.23 -16.09
CA GLU A 59 -4.34 -13.89 -16.60
C GLU A 59 -5.38 -14.10 -15.48
N ASN A 60 -6.11 -13.02 -15.12
CA ASN A 60 -7.09 -12.92 -14.02
C ASN A 60 -6.55 -12.66 -12.60
N ALA A 61 -5.27 -12.34 -12.42
CA ALA A 61 -4.80 -11.83 -11.13
C ALA A 61 -5.30 -10.40 -10.88
N LYS A 62 -5.66 -10.10 -9.63
CA LYS A 62 -6.00 -8.74 -9.20
C LYS A 62 -4.83 -7.80 -9.46
N SER A 63 -5.11 -6.64 -10.02
CA SER A 63 -4.14 -5.55 -10.10
C SER A 63 -3.71 -5.12 -8.70
N THR A 64 -2.54 -4.49 -8.61
CA THR A 64 -2.07 -3.89 -7.36
C THR A 64 -3.09 -2.91 -6.78
N TYR A 65 -3.77 -2.12 -7.62
CA TYR A 65 -4.84 -1.23 -7.18
C TYR A 65 -6.00 -2.00 -6.54
N GLU A 66 -6.49 -3.06 -7.16
CA GLU A 66 -7.59 -3.87 -6.62
C GLU A 66 -7.23 -4.55 -5.29
N LEU A 67 -6.00 -5.02 -5.15
CA LEU A 67 -5.51 -5.60 -3.89
C LEU A 67 -5.52 -4.56 -2.77
N VAL A 68 -5.01 -3.35 -3.05
CA VAL A 68 -4.82 -2.30 -2.06
C VAL A 68 -6.12 -1.58 -1.73
N ASN A 69 -6.97 -1.33 -2.74
CA ASN A 69 -8.30 -0.78 -2.54
C ASN A 69 -9.19 -1.76 -1.78
N GLY A 70 -9.03 -3.06 -2.06
CA GLY A 70 -9.73 -4.14 -1.36
C GLY A 70 -11.26 -4.05 -1.49
N ALA A 71 -11.96 -4.80 -0.64
CA ALA A 71 -13.43 -4.77 -0.58
C ALA A 71 -13.99 -3.55 0.17
N ASP A 72 -13.14 -2.87 0.95
CA ASP A 72 -13.52 -1.75 1.80
C ASP A 72 -13.27 -0.37 1.15
N ASP A 73 -12.98 -0.35 -0.16
CA ASP A 73 -12.73 0.86 -0.95
C ASP A 73 -11.69 1.81 -0.33
N VAL A 74 -10.62 1.23 0.23
CA VAL A 74 -9.60 1.94 1.00
C VAL A 74 -9.01 3.10 0.22
N VAL A 75 -8.54 2.84 -0.99
CA VAL A 75 -7.88 3.86 -1.82
C VAL A 75 -8.87 4.93 -2.24
N THR A 76 -10.05 4.53 -2.69
CA THR A 76 -11.14 5.44 -3.07
C THR A 76 -11.50 6.39 -1.93
N GLU A 77 -11.61 5.88 -0.70
CA GLU A 77 -11.92 6.68 0.48
C GLU A 77 -10.79 7.66 0.84
N GLN A 78 -9.52 7.24 0.71
CA GLN A 78 -8.39 8.15 0.94
C GLN A 78 -8.31 9.27 -0.13
N ILE A 79 -8.59 8.94 -1.40
CA ILE A 79 -8.69 9.93 -2.49
C ILE A 79 -9.80 10.95 -2.17
N ARG A 80 -10.98 10.48 -1.74
CA ARG A 80 -12.08 11.35 -1.32
C ARG A 80 -11.67 12.28 -0.18
N LYS A 81 -11.07 11.73 0.88
CA LYS A 81 -10.58 12.52 2.03
C LYS A 81 -9.55 13.58 1.62
N ALA A 82 -8.64 13.25 0.70
CA ALA A 82 -7.67 14.22 0.18
C ALA A 82 -8.34 15.38 -0.58
N GLY A 83 -9.37 15.08 -1.37
CA GLY A 83 -10.18 16.10 -2.06
C GLY A 83 -10.93 17.00 -1.09
N GLU A 84 -11.55 16.43 -0.05
CA GLU A 84 -12.22 17.19 1.02
C GLU A 84 -11.24 18.05 1.84
N GLY A 85 -9.99 17.59 1.96
CA GLY A 85 -8.87 18.33 2.54
C GLY A 85 -8.33 19.48 1.69
N GLY A 86 -8.93 19.77 0.52
CA GLY A 86 -8.59 20.92 -0.32
C GLY A 86 -7.57 20.63 -1.44
N THR A 87 -7.18 19.36 -1.65
CA THR A 87 -6.33 19.00 -2.79
C THR A 87 -7.11 19.13 -4.10
N MET A 88 -6.59 19.93 -5.05
CA MET A 88 -7.23 20.16 -6.36
C MET A 88 -7.14 18.94 -7.32
N SER A 89 -6.24 18.01 -7.05
CA SER A 89 -5.98 16.82 -7.88
C SER A 89 -5.70 15.56 -7.02
N PRO A 90 -6.71 15.04 -6.30
CA PRO A 90 -6.51 13.97 -5.32
C PRO A 90 -6.05 12.64 -5.96
N ASP A 91 -6.50 12.32 -7.17
CA ASP A 91 -6.01 11.14 -7.92
C ASP A 91 -4.52 11.26 -8.27
N GLN A 92 -4.09 12.47 -8.63
CA GLN A 92 -2.69 12.74 -8.98
C GLN A 92 -1.80 12.70 -7.73
N LEU A 93 -2.32 13.17 -6.59
CA LEU A 93 -1.69 13.03 -5.29
C LEU A 93 -1.55 11.54 -4.90
N PHE A 94 -2.61 10.76 -5.07
CA PHE A 94 -2.55 9.31 -4.85
C PHE A 94 -1.45 8.67 -5.69
N MET A 95 -1.37 8.95 -6.99
CA MET A 95 -0.32 8.36 -7.83
C MET A 95 1.11 8.71 -7.36
N LYS A 96 1.36 9.97 -6.99
CA LYS A 96 2.68 10.39 -6.47
C LYS A 96 3.04 9.67 -5.18
N ILE A 97 2.10 9.64 -4.22
CA ILE A 97 2.36 9.02 -2.92
C ILE A 97 2.42 7.49 -3.03
N TRP A 98 1.64 6.89 -3.92
CA TRP A 98 1.66 5.46 -4.19
C TRP A 98 3.01 5.01 -4.75
N ILE A 99 3.58 5.75 -5.70
CA ILE A 99 4.92 5.48 -6.24
C ILE A 99 5.97 5.51 -5.12
N PHE A 100 5.88 6.50 -4.23
CA PHE A 100 6.78 6.59 -3.07
C PHE A 100 6.62 5.40 -2.11
N ILE A 101 5.39 5.10 -1.69
CA ILE A 101 5.05 3.98 -0.80
C ILE A 101 5.53 2.65 -1.39
N HIS A 102 5.26 2.41 -2.66
CA HIS A 102 5.65 1.18 -3.35
C HIS A 102 7.18 1.08 -3.46
N GLY A 103 7.88 2.16 -3.81
CA GLY A 103 9.34 2.19 -3.81
C GLY A 103 9.95 1.90 -2.43
N ALA A 104 9.42 2.52 -1.38
CA ALA A 104 9.86 2.27 0.00
C ALA A 104 9.63 0.80 0.42
N ALA A 105 8.50 0.21 0.04
CA ALA A 105 8.20 -1.19 0.29
C ALA A 105 9.15 -2.13 -0.48
N CYS A 106 9.48 -1.83 -1.74
CA CYS A 106 10.50 -2.58 -2.49
C CYS A 106 11.87 -2.53 -1.83
N MET A 107 12.29 -1.35 -1.35
CA MET A 107 13.54 -1.19 -0.59
C MET A 107 13.49 -2.00 0.72
N ALA A 108 12.32 -2.09 1.35
CA ALA A 108 12.16 -2.87 2.57
C ALA A 108 12.29 -4.38 2.31
N VAL A 109 11.83 -4.87 1.16
CA VAL A 109 12.05 -6.26 0.73
C VAL A 109 13.51 -6.53 0.39
N SER A 110 14.21 -5.59 -0.25
CA SER A 110 15.64 -5.76 -0.60
C SER A 110 16.59 -5.61 0.61
N GLY A 111 16.09 -5.09 1.73
CA GLY A 111 16.89 -4.82 2.93
C GLY A 111 17.58 -3.46 2.92
N ASP A 112 17.25 -2.58 1.98
CA ASP A 112 17.85 -1.25 1.80
C ASP A 112 16.99 -0.11 2.41
N TYR A 113 15.93 -0.44 3.14
CA TYR A 113 15.05 0.55 3.80
C TYR A 113 15.35 0.66 5.29
N ASP A 114 16.27 1.58 5.62
CA ASP A 114 16.82 1.78 6.97
C ASP A 114 15.95 2.63 7.91
N LEU A 115 14.79 3.13 7.46
CA LEU A 115 13.95 4.02 8.26
C LEU A 115 13.11 3.25 9.28
N ASP A 116 13.20 3.56 10.57
CA ASP A 116 12.30 2.98 11.57
C ASP A 116 10.83 3.43 11.36
N GLU A 117 9.92 2.95 12.21
CA GLU A 117 8.49 3.26 12.13
C GLU A 117 8.22 4.78 12.26
N GLU A 118 8.92 5.46 13.16
CA GLU A 118 8.75 6.90 13.41
C GLU A 118 9.26 7.73 12.21
N GLN A 119 10.41 7.35 11.67
CA GLN A 119 11.01 7.95 10.49
C GLN A 119 10.15 7.71 9.24
N SER A 120 9.64 6.49 9.06
CA SER A 120 8.73 6.13 7.97
C SER A 120 7.45 6.96 8.04
N LEU A 121 6.90 7.14 9.25
CA LEU A 121 5.73 7.97 9.47
C LEU A 121 6.01 9.45 9.14
N ALA A 122 7.14 9.98 9.61
CA ALA A 122 7.53 11.36 9.38
C ALA A 122 7.72 11.67 7.89
N ILE A 123 8.39 10.79 7.15
CA ILE A 123 8.62 10.99 5.71
C ILE A 123 7.32 10.86 4.91
N LEU A 124 6.43 9.93 5.24
CA LEU A 124 5.12 9.82 4.59
C LEU A 124 4.27 11.07 4.80
N LYS A 125 4.27 11.62 6.01
CA LYS A 125 3.59 12.91 6.30
C LYS A 125 4.20 14.07 5.54
N SER A 126 5.53 14.11 5.38
CA SER A 126 6.21 15.12 4.56
C SER A 126 5.81 14.98 3.10
N CYS A 127 5.94 13.79 2.53
CA CYS A 127 5.58 13.52 1.13
C CYS A 127 4.14 13.88 0.81
N TYR A 128 3.18 13.57 1.70
CA TYR A 128 1.80 14.00 1.52
C TYR A 128 1.70 15.52 1.35
N LYS A 129 2.30 16.28 2.28
CA LYS A 129 2.28 17.76 2.23
C LYS A 129 2.95 18.30 0.98
N ASP A 130 4.12 17.76 0.63
CA ASP A 130 4.90 18.21 -0.53
C ASP A 130 4.20 17.90 -1.85
N PHE A 131 3.43 16.81 -1.91
CA PHE A 131 2.73 16.39 -3.13
C PHE A 131 1.33 16.99 -3.29
N ALA A 132 0.68 17.37 -2.17
CA ALA A 132 -0.67 17.92 -2.16
C ALA A 132 -0.76 19.33 -2.75
N GLY A 133 0.34 20.08 -2.73
CA GLY A 133 0.44 21.45 -3.27
C GLY A 133 0.30 22.53 -2.22
#